data_AF-X1BV92-F1
#
_entry.id   AF-X1BV92-F1
#
_cell.length_a   1.000
_cell.length_b   1.000
_cell.length_c   1.000
_cell.angle_alpha   90.00
_cell.angle_beta   90.00
_cell.angle_gamma   90.00
#
_symmetry.space_group_name_H-M   'P 1'
#
loop_
_entity.id
_entity.type
_entity.pdbx_description
1 polymer ?
#
loop_
_entity_poly.entity_id
_entity_poly.type
_entity_poly.pdbx_seq_one_letter_code
_entity_poly.pdbx_strand_id
1 'polypeptide(L)'
;MNANRDKGHRFELKIINELKEQGFNAVSSRSESKSMDDKGVDIISDYPFFIQCKNTIRLPEPYKIFMKMPPDKPPIIIWTKNYKEDLVILRKE
;
A
#
# COMPACT_ATOMS: atom_id res chain seq x y z
N MET A 1 14.38 -15.94 -8.13
CA MET A 1 13.20 -15.44 -7.40
C MET A 1 13.66 -14.73 -6.15
N ASN A 2 13.12 -13.54 -5.87
CA ASN A 2 13.41 -12.83 -4.62
C ASN A 2 12.17 -12.95 -3.73
N ALA A 3 12.20 -13.90 -2.79
CA ALA A 3 11.05 -14.29 -1.98
C ALA A 3 10.40 -13.10 -1.25
N ASN A 4 11.18 -12.12 -0.81
CA ASN A 4 10.67 -10.92 -0.15
C ASN A 4 9.91 -10.00 -1.12
N ARG A 5 10.44 -9.84 -2.33
CA ARG A 5 9.76 -9.09 -3.39
C ARG A 5 8.45 -9.77 -3.76
N ASP A 6 8.49 -11.07 -4.05
CA ASP A 6 7.29 -11.83 -4.46
C ASP A 6 6.20 -11.81 -3.39
N LYS A 7 6.60 -11.81 -2.12
CA LYS A 7 5.71 -11.64 -0.97
C LYS A 7 5.03 -10.26 -0.94
N GLY A 8 5.79 -9.20 -1.22
CA GLY A 8 5.23 -7.86 -1.40
C GLY A 8 4.17 -7.85 -2.50
N HIS A 9 4.50 -8.37 -3.69
CA HIS A 9 3.57 -8.44 -4.83
C HIS A 9 2.29 -9.19 -4.50
N ARG A 10 2.40 -10.36 -3.87
CA ARG A 10 1.21 -11.12 -3.45
C ARG A 10 0.33 -10.35 -2.47
N PHE A 11 0.93 -9.56 -1.58
CA PHE A 11 0.18 -8.77 -0.63
C PHE A 11 -0.50 -7.57 -1.30
N GLU A 12 0.21 -6.84 -2.18
CA GLU A 12 -0.38 -5.77 -3.00
C GLU A 12 -1.59 -6.29 -3.81
N LEU A 13 -1.44 -7.44 -4.48
CA LEU A 13 -2.54 -8.06 -5.24
C LEU A 13 -3.73 -8.44 -4.36
N LYS A 14 -3.50 -8.93 -3.14
CA LYS A 14 -4.57 -9.23 -2.18
C LYS A 14 -5.38 -7.96 -1.89
N ILE A 15 -4.72 -6.87 -1.54
CA ILE A 15 -5.39 -5.60 -1.21
C ILE A 15 -6.12 -5.01 -2.43
N ILE A 16 -5.53 -5.09 -3.63
CA ILE A 16 -6.20 -4.66 -4.87
C ILE A 16 -7.51 -5.43 -5.07
N ASN A 17 -7.51 -6.75 -4.85
CA ASN A 17 -8.72 -7.56 -5.01
C ASN A 17 -9.77 -7.22 -3.95
N GLU A 18 -9.38 -7.03 -2.69
CA GLU A 18 -10.30 -6.60 -1.62
C GLU A 18 -10.96 -5.25 -1.93
N LEU A 19 -10.20 -4.29 -2.46
CA LEU A 19 -10.74 -2.99 -2.89
C LEU A 19 -11.73 -3.17 -4.05
N LYS A 20 -11.42 -4.02 -5.02
CA LYS A 20 -12.31 -4.33 -6.15
C LYS A 20 -13.59 -5.01 -5.68
N GLU A 21 -13.50 -5.95 -4.74
CA GLU A 21 -14.66 -6.62 -4.12
C GLU A 21 -15.57 -5.61 -3.39
N GLN A 22 -14.99 -4.55 -2.85
CA GLN A 22 -15.74 -3.43 -2.24
C GLN A 22 -16.27 -2.41 -3.26
N GLY A 23 -16.01 -2.61 -4.56
CA GLY A 23 -16.52 -1.75 -5.63
C GLY A 23 -15.60 -0.60 -6.04
N PHE A 24 -14.35 -0.56 -5.55
CA PHE A 24 -13.37 0.44 -5.94
C PHE A 24 -12.57 0.03 -7.17
N ASN A 25 -12.20 0.99 -8.01
CA ASN A 25 -11.25 0.77 -9.09
C ASN A 25 -9.84 0.78 -8.48
N ALA A 26 -9.14 -0.35 -8.51
CA ALA A 26 -7.80 -0.47 -7.93
C ALA A 26 -6.80 -1.18 -8.85
N VAL A 27 -5.60 -0.62 -8.96
CA VAL A 27 -4.50 -1.13 -9.80
C VAL A 27 -3.16 -0.83 -9.14
N SER A 28 -2.12 -1.59 -9.46
CA SER A 28 -0.77 -1.36 -8.92
C SER A 28 -0.16 -0.12 -9.57
N SER A 29 0.41 0.78 -8.78
CA SER A 29 1.14 1.95 -9.31
C SER A 29 2.34 1.55 -10.16
N ARG A 30 2.93 0.38 -9.91
CA ARG A 30 4.07 -0.12 -10.69
C ARG A 30 3.73 -0.30 -12.17
N SER A 31 2.51 -0.75 -12.49
CA SER A 31 2.09 -0.91 -13.89
C SER A 31 1.56 0.39 -14.48
N GLU A 32 0.89 1.22 -13.66
CA GLU A 32 0.14 2.37 -14.17
C GLU A 32 0.89 3.71 -14.12
N SER A 33 1.70 3.96 -13.08
CA SER A 33 2.39 5.24 -12.91
C SER A 33 3.66 5.09 -12.06
N LYS A 34 4.79 5.06 -12.76
CA LYS A 34 6.13 5.08 -12.15
C LYS A 34 6.31 6.27 -11.19
N SER A 35 5.73 7.44 -11.49
CA SER A 35 5.82 8.60 -10.62
C SER A 35 5.12 8.39 -9.27
N MET A 36 4.00 7.68 -9.25
CA MET A 36 3.28 7.36 -8.01
C MET A 36 3.99 6.25 -7.21
N ASP A 37 4.50 5.22 -7.89
CA ASP A 37 5.35 4.17 -7.30
C ASP A 37 6.61 4.80 -6.66
N ASP A 38 7.28 5.70 -7.38
CA ASP A 38 8.45 6.43 -6.90
C ASP A 38 8.13 7.31 -5.68
N LYS A 39 6.87 7.74 -5.49
CA LYS A 39 6.40 8.47 -4.29
C LYS A 39 5.91 7.56 -3.16
N GLY A 40 5.96 6.23 -3.33
CA GLY A 40 5.54 5.27 -2.30
C GLY A 40 4.02 5.10 -2.20
N VAL A 41 3.30 5.32 -3.29
CA VAL A 41 1.90 4.88 -3.40
C VAL A 41 1.92 3.57 -4.17
N ASP A 42 1.54 2.45 -3.55
CA ASP A 42 1.59 1.11 -4.18
C ASP A 42 0.32 0.81 -4.99
N ILE A 43 -0.82 1.37 -4.58
CA ILE A 43 -2.12 1.15 -5.21
C ILE A 43 -2.70 2.49 -5.65
N ILE A 44 -3.03 2.59 -6.93
CA ILE A 44 -3.79 3.69 -7.51
C ILE A 44 -5.26 3.28 -7.52
N SER A 45 -6.09 4.06 -6.84
CA SER A 45 -7.53 3.83 -6.77
C SER A 45 -8.34 5.10 -6.55
N ASP A 46 -9.64 4.97 -6.75
CA ASP A 46 -10.67 5.94 -6.34
C ASP A 46 -11.01 5.85 -4.85
N TYR A 47 -10.35 4.96 -4.10
CA TYR A 47 -10.41 4.92 -2.64
C TYR A 47 -9.97 6.28 -2.03
N PRO A 48 -10.56 6.73 -0.91
CA PRO A 48 -10.29 8.06 -0.34
C PRO A 48 -8.88 8.26 0.22
N PHE A 49 -8.05 7.22 0.28
CA PHE A 49 -6.71 7.26 0.84
C PHE A 49 -5.64 6.87 -0.18
N PHE A 50 -4.43 7.42 -0.04
CA PHE A 50 -3.26 6.83 -0.71
C PHE A 50 -2.75 5.63 0.08
N ILE A 51 -2.48 4.52 -0.62
CA ILE A 51 -2.17 3.25 0.03
C ILE A 51 -0.72 2.85 -0.23
N GLN A 52 0.00 2.55 0.84
CA GLN A 52 1.28 1.83 0.82
C GLN A 52 1.09 0.46 1.49
N CYS A 53 1.55 -0.60 0.84
CA CYS A 53 1.50 -1.98 1.32
C CYS A 53 2.84 -2.38 1.93
N LYS A 54 2.81 -2.99 3.13
CA LYS A 54 4.01 -3.56 3.76
C LYS A 54 3.74 -4.96 4.29
N ASN A 55 4.54 -5.92 3.85
CA ASN A 55 4.52 -7.27 4.40
C ASN A 55 5.85 -7.60 5.07
N THR A 56 5.96 -7.26 6.36
CA THR A 56 7.20 -7.35 7.14
C THR A 56 6.93 -7.93 8.53
N ILE A 57 7.93 -8.57 9.13
CA ILE A 57 7.81 -9.10 10.50
C ILE A 57 7.75 -7.97 11.54
N ARG A 58 8.54 -6.92 11.30
CA ARG A 58 8.60 -5.71 12.14
C ARG A 58 7.61 -4.68 11.61
N LEU A 59 7.07 -3.87 12.53
CA LEU A 59 6.27 -2.70 12.18
C LEU A 59 7.11 -1.78 11.27
N PRO A 60 6.54 -1.27 10.15
CA PRO A 60 7.23 -0.29 9.32
C PRO A 60 7.41 1.03 10.08
N GLU A 61 8.34 1.88 9.64
CA GLU A 61 8.53 3.22 10.19
C GLU A 61 7.55 4.20 9.52
N PRO A 62 6.38 4.54 10.13
CA PRO A 62 5.30 5.19 9.39
C PRO A 62 5.64 6.63 9.02
N TYR A 63 6.31 7.36 9.92
CA TYR A 63 6.71 8.75 9.71
C TYR A 63 7.54 8.92 8.43
N LYS A 64 8.57 8.07 8.23
CA LYS A 64 9.43 8.12 7.04
C LYS A 64 8.66 7.82 5.76
N ILE A 65 7.72 6.88 5.81
CA ILE A 65 6.89 6.50 4.66
C ILE A 65 5.96 7.65 4.29
N PHE A 66 5.22 8.19 5.26
CA PHE A 66 4.24 9.26 5.03
C PHE A 66 4.88 10.57 4.54
N MET A 67 6.14 10.85 4.91
CA MET A 67 6.88 12.02 4.41
C MET A 67 7.18 11.94 2.90
N LYS A 68 7.19 10.74 2.32
CA LYS A 68 7.45 10.53 0.88
C LYS A 68 6.17 10.62 0.04
N MET A 69 5.04 10.28 0.65
CA MET A 69 3.76 10.16 -0.04
C MET A 69 3.19 11.54 -0.43
N PRO A 70 2.45 11.64 -1.55
CA PRO A 70 1.84 12.89 -1.97
C PRO A 70 0.77 13.36 -0.96
N PRO A 71 0.53 14.69 -0.84
CA PRO A 71 -0.43 15.24 0.11
C PRO A 71 -1.88 15.25 -0.42
N ASP A 72 -2.13 14.87 -1.68
CA ASP A 72 -3.43 15.01 -2.34
C ASP A 72 -4.55 14.14 -1.74
N LYS A 73 -4.19 13.06 -1.02
CA LYS A 73 -5.09 12.23 -0.22
C LYS A 73 -4.42 11.87 1.10
N PRO A 74 -5.18 11.68 2.19
CA PRO A 74 -4.60 11.20 3.44
C PRO A 74 -3.91 9.84 3.22
N PRO A 75 -2.65 9.67 3.67
CA PRO A 75 -1.92 8.45 3.42
C PRO A 75 -2.21 7.39 4.49
N ILE A 76 -2.33 6.14 4.05
CA ILE A 76 -2.41 4.96 4.90
C ILE A 76 -1.33 3.95 4.55
N ILE A 77 -0.87 3.23 5.57
CA ILE A 77 -0.07 2.02 5.41
C ILE A 77 -0.94 0.84 5.79
N ILE A 78 -1.14 -0.07 4.85
CA ILE A 78 -1.70 -1.38 5.13
C ILE A 78 -0.52 -2.30 5.39
N TRP A 79 -0.36 -2.73 6.64
CA TRP A 79 0.75 -3.57 7.08
C TRP A 79 0.25 -4.96 7.48
N THR A 80 0.90 -6.01 6.98
CA THR A 80 0.69 -7.38 7.44
C THR A 80 1.94 -7.96 8.08
N LYS A 81 1.76 -8.63 9.22
CA LYS A 81 2.84 -9.36 9.90
C LYS A 81 2.98 -10.76 9.32
N ASN A 82 3.55 -10.85 8.11
CA ASN A 82 3.72 -12.13 7.40
C ASN A 82 2.39 -12.87 7.18
N TYR A 83 1.35 -12.15 6.74
CA TYR A 83 -0.01 -12.69 6.47
C TYR A 83 -0.73 -13.26 7.69
N LYS A 84 -0.34 -12.88 8.91
CA LYS A 84 -1.03 -13.31 10.13
C LYS A 84 -2.17 -12.39 10.52
N GLU A 85 -1.98 -11.08 10.34
CA GLU A 85 -2.90 -10.03 10.73
C GLU A 85 -2.58 -8.80 9.90
N ASP A 86 -3.64 -8.10 9.48
CA ASP A 86 -3.55 -6.88 8.68
C ASP A 86 -3.98 -5.70 9.55
N LEU A 87 -3.12 -4.69 9.66
CA LEU A 87 -3.39 -3.44 10.36
C LEU A 87 -3.32 -2.26 9.40
N VAL A 88 -4.15 -1.25 9.67
CA VAL A 88 -4.12 0.02 8.97
C VAL A 88 -3.51 1.07 9.89
N ILE A 89 -2.47 1.74 9.40
CA ILE A 89 -1.88 2.91 10.04
C ILE A 89 -2.30 4.13 9.23
N LEU A 90 -3.02 5.05 9.86
CA LEU A 90 -3.47 6.30 9.27
C LEU A 90 -2.70 7.48 9.87
N ARG A 91 -2.17 8.36 9.02
CA ARG A 91 -1.70 9.67 9.48
C ARG A 91 -2.91 10.57 9.72
N LYS A 92 -3.16 10.92 10.98
CA LYS A 92 -4.16 11.93 11.34
C LYS A 92 -3.70 13.30 10.86
N GLU A 93 -4.59 14.04 10.21
CA GLU A 93 -4.42 15.46 9.89
C GLU A 93 -4.95 16.36 11.02
#